data_AF-A0A3S4F790-F1
#
_entry.id   AF-A0A3S4F790-F1
#
_cell.length_a   1.000
_cell.length_b   1.000
_cell.length_c   1.000
_cell.angle_alpha   90.00
_cell.angle_beta   90.00
_cell.angle_gamma   90.00
#
_symmetry.space_group_name_H-M   'P 1'
#
loop_
_entity.id
_entity.type
_entity.pdbx_description
1 polymer ?
#
loop_
_entity_poly.entity_id
_entity_poly.type
_entity_poly.pdbx_seq_one_letter_code
_entity_poly.pdbx_strand_id
1 'polypeptide(L)'
;MRKFVNRLPHSWTLIAAKTPPIAANNYDWFGSMNVLTFLRDIGKHFSVNQMINKEAVKQRLNRDDQGISFTEFSYNLLQGYDFACLNKLHGVALQIGGSDQWGNITSGIDLTRRLHQNQVFGLTVSADHQS
;
A
#
# COMPACT_ATOMS: atom_id res chain seq x y z
N MET A 1 -21.39 20.47 -4.44
CA MET A 1 -19.99 20.92 -4.63
C MET A 1 -19.81 22.28 -5.33
N ARG A 2 -20.74 22.81 -6.13
CA ARG A 2 -20.54 24.11 -6.84
C ARG A 2 -20.74 25.41 -6.04
N LYS A 3 -21.26 25.35 -4.81
CA LYS A 3 -21.61 26.57 -4.03
C LYS A 3 -20.57 27.02 -2.99
N PHE A 4 -19.50 26.25 -2.76
CA PHE A 4 -18.51 26.54 -1.71
C PHE A 4 -17.23 27.26 -2.18
N VAL A 5 -17.06 27.48 -3.49
CA VAL A 5 -15.81 28.03 -4.07
C VAL A 5 -15.75 29.57 -4.02
N ASN A 6 -16.88 30.28 -3.88
CA ASN A 6 -16.94 31.74 -4.07
C ASN A 6 -16.60 32.59 -2.82
N ARG A 7 -15.89 32.05 -1.82
CA ARG A 7 -15.56 32.79 -0.58
C ARG A 7 -14.12 32.63 -0.09
N LEU A 8 -13.16 32.39 -0.98
CA LEU A 8 -11.74 32.35 -0.60
C LEU A 8 -10.99 33.62 -1.05
N PRO A 9 -10.14 34.22 -0.19
CA PRO A 9 -9.28 35.36 -0.54
C PRO A 9 -8.38 35.02 -1.75
N HIS A 10 -8.11 36.01 -2.60
CA HIS A 10 -7.36 35.86 -3.86
C HIS A 10 -5.91 35.34 -3.71
N SER A 11 -5.41 35.12 -2.49
CA SER A 11 -4.09 34.55 -2.20
C SER A 11 -4.06 33.02 -2.02
N TRP A 12 -5.21 32.34 -2.03
CA TRP A 12 -5.31 30.88 -1.89
C TRP A 12 -5.69 30.22 -3.21
N THR A 13 -4.90 30.45 -4.26
CA THR A 13 -4.99 29.63 -5.47
C THR A 13 -4.70 28.19 -5.06
N LEU A 14 -5.76 27.42 -4.82
CA LEU A 14 -5.71 25.99 -4.69
C LEU A 14 -4.93 25.50 -5.91
N ILE A 15 -3.77 24.89 -5.68
CA ILE A 15 -3.08 24.13 -6.71
C ILE A 15 -4.00 22.95 -6.99
N ALA A 16 -4.98 23.16 -7.86
CA ALA A 16 -5.75 22.07 -8.42
C ALA A 16 -4.72 21.18 -9.10
N ALA A 17 -4.57 19.95 -8.62
CA ALA A 17 -3.76 18.97 -9.28
C ALA A 17 -4.18 18.95 -10.75
N LYS A 18 -3.22 19.22 -11.65
CA LYS A 18 -3.48 19.34 -13.09
C LYS A 18 -4.01 18.05 -13.70
N THR A 19 -3.93 16.95 -12.95
CA THR A 19 -4.36 15.60 -13.32
C THR A 19 -5.59 15.21 -12.50
N PRO A 20 -6.67 14.74 -13.14
CA PRO A 20 -7.85 14.24 -12.43
C PRO A 20 -7.48 12.98 -11.61
N PRO A 21 -8.23 12.69 -10.53
CA PRO A 21 -8.05 11.46 -9.77
C PRO A 21 -8.32 10.23 -10.64
N ILE A 22 -7.54 9.17 -10.43
CA ILE A 22 -7.71 7.88 -11.09
C ILE A 22 -8.22 6.88 -10.06
N ALA A 23 -9.33 6.21 -10.37
CA ALA A 23 -9.78 5.04 -9.62
C ALA A 23 -9.14 3.79 -10.25
N ALA A 24 -8.39 3.03 -9.46
CA ALA A 24 -7.77 1.78 -9.87
C ALA A 24 -8.36 0.61 -9.09
N ASN A 25 -8.44 -0.58 -9.71
CA ASN A 25 -8.91 -1.81 -9.09
C ASN A 25 -7.83 -2.88 -9.18
N ASN A 26 -7.38 -3.42 -8.04
CA ASN A 26 -6.32 -4.43 -8.04
C ASN A 26 -6.74 -5.79 -8.62
N TYR A 27 -8.04 -6.01 -8.77
CA TYR A 27 -8.56 -7.14 -9.54
C TYR A 27 -8.06 -7.13 -10.99
N ASP A 28 -7.73 -5.97 -11.55
CA ASP A 28 -7.26 -5.84 -12.93
C ASP A 28 -5.93 -6.58 -13.18
N TRP A 29 -5.07 -6.71 -12.17
CA TRP A 29 -3.83 -7.49 -12.28
C TRP A 29 -3.91 -8.85 -11.57
N PHE A 30 -4.60 -8.96 -10.44
CA PHE A 30 -4.70 -10.25 -9.75
C PHE A 30 -5.72 -11.21 -10.35
N GLY A 31 -6.81 -10.71 -10.95
CA GLY A 31 -7.88 -11.54 -11.50
C GLY A 31 -7.42 -12.46 -12.63
N SER A 32 -6.39 -12.06 -13.39
CA SER A 32 -5.75 -12.87 -14.43
C SER A 32 -4.44 -13.54 -13.99
N MET A 33 -3.98 -13.32 -12.76
CA MET A 33 -2.70 -13.84 -12.29
C MET A 33 -2.84 -15.27 -11.80
N ASN A 34 -2.06 -16.19 -12.39
CA ASN A 34 -2.01 -17.55 -11.87
C ASN A 34 -1.20 -17.60 -10.55
N VAL A 35 -1.56 -18.55 -9.68
CA VAL A 35 -0.94 -18.69 -8.35
C VAL A 35 0.56 -18.98 -8.40
N LEU A 36 1.05 -19.71 -9.42
CA LEU A 36 2.47 -20.02 -9.54
C LEU A 36 3.30 -18.79 -9.93
N THR A 37 2.74 -17.91 -10.75
CA THR A 37 3.29 -16.60 -11.10
C THR A 37 3.30 -15.73 -9.86
N PHE A 38 2.22 -15.68 -9.09
CA PHE A 38 2.19 -14.94 -7.82
C PHE A 38 3.32 -15.40 -6.87
N LEU A 39 3.43 -16.70 -6.61
CA LEU A 39 4.45 -17.23 -5.70
C LEU A 39 5.88 -17.01 -6.21
N ARG A 40 6.10 -17.19 -7.51
CA ARG A 40 7.44 -17.10 -8.12
C ARG A 40 7.89 -15.68 -8.39
N ASP A 41 7.02 -14.79 -8.83
CA ASP A 41 7.41 -13.44 -9.26
C ASP A 41 7.28 -12.43 -8.13
N ILE A 42 6.35 -12.66 -7.20
CA ILE A 42 6.13 -11.80 -6.03
C ILE A 42 6.69 -12.48 -4.79
N GLY A 43 6.21 -13.69 -4.47
CA GLY A 43 6.54 -14.40 -3.23
C GLY A 43 8.03 -14.60 -2.97
N LYS A 44 8.86 -14.84 -4.01
CA LYS A 44 10.32 -14.98 -3.87
C LYS A 44 11.03 -13.78 -3.23
N HIS A 45 10.41 -12.61 -3.24
CA HIS A 45 10.98 -11.38 -2.70
C HIS A 45 10.66 -11.16 -1.21
N PHE A 46 9.82 -12.00 -0.62
CA PHE A 46 9.36 -11.89 0.76
C PHE A 46 9.98 -12.98 1.62
N SER A 47 10.70 -12.58 2.67
CA SER A 47 11.20 -13.51 3.67
C SER A 47 10.11 -13.82 4.69
N VAL A 48 9.76 -15.10 4.86
CA VAL A 48 8.81 -15.54 5.88
C VAL A 48 9.25 -15.09 7.28
N ASN A 49 10.53 -15.22 7.60
CA ASN A 49 11.09 -14.75 8.88
C ASN A 49 10.90 -13.25 9.10
N GLN A 50 11.02 -12.43 8.05
CA GLN A 50 10.77 -10.99 8.18
C GLN A 50 9.28 -10.70 8.35
N MET A 51 8.42 -11.41 7.62
CA MET A 51 6.97 -11.22 7.69
C MET A 51 6.40 -11.56 9.07
N ILE A 52 6.81 -12.67 9.70
CA ILE A 52 6.35 -13.06 11.04
C ILE A 52 6.83 -12.09 12.14
N ASN A 53 7.95 -11.40 11.91
CA ASN A 53 8.51 -10.45 12.86
C ASN A 53 7.91 -9.04 12.75
N LYS A 54 7.03 -8.79 11.77
CA LYS A 54 6.28 -7.54 11.71
C LYS A 54 5.33 -7.43 12.89
N GLU A 55 5.30 -6.26 13.54
CA GLU A 55 4.55 -6.04 14.78
C GLU A 55 3.08 -6.50 14.68
N ALA A 56 2.40 -6.15 13.58
CA ALA A 56 1.00 -6.54 13.33
C ALA A 56 0.77 -8.06 13.25
N VAL A 57 1.76 -8.83 12.76
CA VAL A 57 1.68 -10.29 12.64
C VAL A 57 2.13 -10.96 13.94
N LYS A 58 3.23 -10.47 14.52
CA LYS A 58 3.82 -10.97 15.76
C LYS A 58 2.83 -10.96 16.92
N GLN A 59 2.06 -9.87 17.07
CA GLN A 59 1.04 -9.77 18.12
C GLN A 59 -0.06 -10.83 18.01
N ARG A 60 -0.41 -11.26 16.78
CA ARG A 60 -1.40 -12.31 16.56
C ARG A 60 -0.82 -13.70 16.78
N LEU A 61 0.40 -13.94 16.31
CA LEU A 61 1.08 -15.23 16.52
C LEU A 61 1.32 -15.56 18.00
N ASN A 62 1.44 -14.55 18.87
CA ASN A 62 1.60 -14.73 20.31
C ASN A 62 0.29 -14.99 21.07
N ARG A 63 -0.87 -14.93 20.40
CA ARG A 63 -2.18 -15.26 20.99
C ARG A 63 -2.52 -16.70 20.62
N ASP A 64 -2.42 -17.62 21.58
CA ASP A 64 -2.60 -19.06 21.37
C ASP A 64 -3.99 -19.43 20.80
N ASP A 65 -4.99 -18.57 20.99
CA ASP A 65 -6.38 -18.74 20.56
C ASP A 65 -6.70 -18.08 19.19
N GLN A 66 -5.84 -17.20 18.69
CA GLN A 66 -6.07 -16.41 17.48
C GLN A 66 -4.85 -16.39 16.56
N GLY A 67 -4.60 -17.51 15.88
CA GLY A 67 -3.59 -17.59 14.83
C GLY A 67 -3.85 -16.63 13.65
N ILE A 68 -2.92 -16.61 12.70
CA ILE A 68 -3.08 -15.91 11.41
C ILE A 68 -3.23 -16.94 10.29
N SER A 69 -4.26 -16.81 9.47
CA SER A 69 -4.43 -17.67 8.31
C SER A 69 -3.40 -17.36 7.22
N PHE A 70 -3.11 -18.32 6.34
CA PHE A 70 -2.24 -18.09 5.18
C PHE A 70 -2.78 -16.97 4.27
N THR A 71 -4.10 -16.84 4.16
CA THR A 71 -4.77 -15.78 3.40
C THR A 71 -4.44 -14.39 3.96
N GLU A 72 -4.58 -14.20 5.27
CA GLU A 72 -4.25 -12.94 5.94
C GLU A 72 -2.74 -12.65 5.88
N PHE A 73 -1.92 -13.68 6.05
CA PHE A 73 -0.47 -13.57 5.93
C PHE A 73 -0.04 -13.14 4.53
N SER A 74 -0.71 -13.63 3.49
CA SER A 74 -0.44 -13.32 2.08
C SER A 74 -0.88 -11.91 1.69
N TYR A 75 -1.71 -11.23 2.48
CA TYR A 75 -2.21 -9.88 2.17
C TYR A 75 -1.07 -8.85 2.01
N ASN A 76 0.01 -9.02 2.78
CA ASN A 76 1.17 -8.16 2.69
C ASN A 76 1.84 -8.20 1.30
N LEU A 77 1.82 -9.36 0.62
CA LEU A 77 2.36 -9.53 -0.72
C LEU A 77 1.47 -8.84 -1.75
N LEU A 78 0.14 -8.97 -1.60
CA LEU A 78 -0.83 -8.35 -2.49
C LEU A 78 -0.69 -6.82 -2.47
N GLN A 79 -0.76 -6.21 -1.29
CA GLN A 79 -0.63 -4.75 -1.15
C GLN A 79 0.76 -4.24 -1.57
N GLY A 80 1.82 -5.03 -1.34
CA GLY A 80 3.15 -4.69 -1.82
C GLY A 80 3.22 -4.64 -3.35
N TYR A 81 2.57 -5.60 -4.02
CA TYR A 81 2.53 -5.66 -5.48
C TYR A 81 1.61 -4.61 -6.10
N ASP A 82 0.56 -4.20 -5.40
CA ASP A 82 -0.28 -3.05 -5.81
C ASP A 82 0.58 -1.80 -5.98
N PHE A 83 1.48 -1.50 -5.04
CA PHE A 83 2.35 -0.33 -5.15
C PHE A 83 3.30 -0.44 -6.36
N ALA A 84 3.90 -1.62 -6.59
CA ALA A 84 4.74 -1.85 -7.76
C ALA A 84 3.95 -1.66 -9.08
N CYS A 85 2.73 -2.20 -9.18
CA CYS A 85 1.87 -2.04 -10.34
C CYS A 85 1.50 -0.58 -10.59
N LEU A 86 1.05 0.14 -9.56
CA LEU A 86 0.68 1.55 -9.67
C LEU A 86 1.90 2.43 -9.99
N ASN A 87 3.08 2.08 -9.49
CA ASN A 87 4.33 2.72 -9.87
C ASN A 87 4.61 2.54 -11.36
N LYS A 88 4.48 1.32 -11.87
CA LYS A 88 4.72 1.01 -13.28
C LYS A 88 3.68 1.62 -14.22
N LEU A 89 2.39 1.59 -13.85
CA LEU A 89 1.28 2.02 -14.70
C LEU A 89 1.08 3.54 -14.70
N HIS A 90 1.28 4.18 -13.56
CA HIS A 90 0.90 5.58 -13.35
C HIS A 90 2.00 6.44 -12.74
N GLY A 91 3.20 5.89 -12.53
CA GLY A 91 4.31 6.63 -11.93
C GLY A 91 4.06 6.97 -10.45
N VAL A 92 3.19 6.23 -9.75
CA VAL A 92 2.93 6.47 -8.33
C VAL A 92 4.23 6.27 -7.55
N ALA A 93 4.67 7.33 -6.88
CA ALA A 93 5.93 7.34 -6.12
C ALA A 93 5.71 7.55 -4.61
N LEU A 94 4.47 7.72 -4.15
CA LEU A 94 4.13 7.89 -2.74
C LEU A 94 2.86 7.10 -2.42
N GLN A 95 2.93 6.28 -1.38
CA GLN A 95 1.76 5.62 -0.79
C GLN A 95 1.46 6.22 0.58
N ILE A 96 0.19 6.55 0.81
CA ILE A 96 -0.31 7.12 2.06
C ILE A 96 -1.27 6.12 2.72
N GLY A 97 -1.22 5.99 4.05
CA GLY A 97 -2.17 5.16 4.81
C GLY A 97 -2.23 5.52 6.29
N GLY A 98 -3.02 4.78 7.07
CA GLY A 98 -3.01 4.87 8.53
C GLY A 98 -1.73 4.34 9.16
N SER A 99 -1.49 4.63 10.44
CA SER A 99 -0.31 4.15 11.18
C SER A 99 -0.17 2.63 11.21
N ASP A 100 -1.28 1.89 11.19
CA ASP A 100 -1.36 0.43 11.10
C ASP A 100 -0.86 -0.14 9.76
N GLN A 101 -0.82 0.68 8.70
CA GLN A 101 -0.44 0.28 7.34
C GLN A 101 1.07 0.33 7.08
N TRP A 102 1.88 0.83 8.01
CA TRP A 102 3.33 1.02 7.80
C TRP A 102 4.04 -0.26 7.32
N GLY A 103 3.70 -1.40 7.91
CA GLY A 103 4.29 -2.70 7.54
C GLY A 103 3.95 -3.13 6.10
N ASN A 104 2.78 -2.72 5.57
CA ASN A 104 2.40 -3.04 4.19
C ASN A 104 3.00 -2.05 3.19
N ILE A 105 3.04 -0.76 3.55
CA ILE A 105 3.64 0.29 2.73
C ILE A 105 5.14 0.02 2.51
N THR A 106 5.88 -0.31 3.57
CA THR A 106 7.32 -0.62 3.46
C THR A 106 7.60 -1.85 2.58
N SER A 107 6.74 -2.87 2.63
CA SER A 107 6.80 -3.99 1.68
C SER A 107 6.61 -3.56 0.24
N GLY A 108 5.69 -2.63 -0.04
CA GLY A 108 5.50 -2.06 -1.37
C GLY A 108 6.72 -1.27 -1.85
N ILE A 109 7.35 -0.49 -0.97
CA ILE A 109 8.59 0.23 -1.27
C ILE A 109 9.70 -0.74 -1.67
N ASP A 110 9.95 -1.76 -0.85
CA ASP A 110 11.00 -2.74 -1.10
C ASP A 110 10.73 -3.56 -2.37
N LEU A 111 9.49 -3.97 -2.59
CA LEU A 111 9.12 -4.75 -3.78
C LEU A 111 9.24 -3.90 -5.05
N THR A 112 8.78 -2.64 -5.02
CA THR A 112 8.91 -1.72 -6.16
C THR A 112 10.37 -1.50 -6.53
N ARG A 113 11.25 -1.34 -5.53
CA ARG A 113 12.69 -1.24 -5.77
C ARG A 113 13.26 -2.52 -6.41
N ARG A 114 12.83 -3.70 -5.99
CA ARG A 114 13.31 -4.98 -6.55
C ARG A 114 12.81 -5.23 -7.97
N LEU A 115 11.56 -4.89 -8.26
CA LEU A 115 10.93 -5.18 -9.54
C LEU A 115 11.19 -4.11 -10.60
N HIS A 116 11.29 -2.84 -10.20
CA HIS A 116 11.31 -1.70 -11.11
C HIS A 116 12.51 -0.77 -10.90
N GLN A 117 13.35 -1.05 -9.89
CA GLN A 117 14.55 -0.26 -9.59
C GLN A 117 14.25 1.23 -9.32
N ASN A 118 13.00 1.52 -8.97
CA ASN A 118 12.51 2.86 -8.68
C ASN A 118 12.53 3.12 -7.17
N GLN A 119 12.87 4.35 -6.80
CA GLN A 119 12.70 4.84 -5.44
C GLN A 119 11.28 5.38 -5.27
N VAL A 120 10.58 4.86 -4.26
CA VAL A 120 9.23 5.29 -3.89
C VAL A 120 9.16 5.49 -2.37
N PHE A 121 8.15 6.22 -1.91
CA PHE A 121 8.04 6.70 -0.55
C PHE A 121 6.74 6.24 0.10
N GLY A 122 6.76 6.20 1.43
CA GLY A 122 5.60 5.89 2.26
C GLY A 122 5.37 6.99 3.28
N LEU A 123 4.10 7.31 3.52
CA LEU A 123 3.70 8.23 4.57
C LEU A 123 2.52 7.64 5.33
N THR A 124 2.61 7.61 6.65
CA THR A 124 1.49 7.22 7.51
C THR A 124 0.99 8.41 8.28
N VAL A 125 -0.33 8.54 8.35
CA VAL A 125 -0.99 9.56 9.19
C VAL A 125 -1.45 8.90 10.49
N SER A 126 -1.19 9.56 11.61
CA SER A 126 -1.82 9.21 12.88
C SER A 126 -3.27 9.68 12.83
N ALA A 127 -4.20 8.85 13.30
CA ALA A 127 -5.49 9.37 13.71
C ALA A 127 -5.25 10.16 14.99
N ASP A 128 -5.43 11.48 14.96
CA ASP A 128 -5.55 12.25 16.19
C ASP A 128 -6.73 11.68 16.97
N HIS A 129 -6.46 10.97 18.06
CA HIS A 129 -7.44 10.82 19.11
C HIS A 129 -7.71 12.22 19.64
N GLN A 130 -8.80 12.85 19.16
CA GLN A 130 -9.43 13.92 19.91
C GLN A 130 -9.86 13.32 21.24
N SER A 131 -9.03 13.56 22.27
CA SER A 131 -9.34 13.42 23.68
C SER A 131 -10.29 14.52 24.12
#